data_AF-A0A9N8EV97-F1
#
_entry.id   AF-A0A9N8EV97-F1
#
_cell.length_a   1.000
_cell.length_b   1.000
_cell.length_c   1.000
_cell.angle_alpha   90.00
_cell.angle_beta   90.00
_cell.angle_gamma   90.00
#
_symmetry.space_group_name_H-M   'P 1'
#
loop_
_entity.id
_entity.type
_entity.pdbx_description
1 polymer ?
#
loop_
_entity_poly.entity_id
_entity_poly.type
_entity_poly.pdbx_seq_one_letter_code
_entity_poly.pdbx_strand_id
1 'polypeptide(L)'
;MDRNAAQQIWEILANAIDEIYNRNASQLSFEELYRNAYNLVLHKHGTLLYDGVTEKLSSHLLNTVNRLADIEETKLLDEMASTWSEHQVSKRKLTKRQRQHNHSVLIEGRHQT
;
A
#
# COMPACT_ATOMS: atom_id res chain seq x y z
N MET A 1 -8.95 -8.17 19.49
CA MET A 1 -7.55 -7.76 19.33
C MET A 1 -7.30 -6.55 20.20
N ASP A 2 -6.28 -6.61 21.07
CA ASP A 2 -5.88 -5.45 21.85
C ASP A 2 -5.11 -4.42 21.00
N ARG A 3 -4.84 -3.25 21.58
CA ARG A 3 -4.20 -2.13 20.87
C ARG A 3 -2.75 -2.42 20.49
N ASN A 4 -2.02 -3.20 21.29
CA ASN A 4 -0.61 -3.49 21.04
C ASN A 4 -0.44 -4.46 19.88
N ALA A 5 -1.25 -5.51 19.83
CA ALA A 5 -1.28 -6.42 18.69
C ALA A 5 -1.71 -5.67 17.42
N ALA A 6 -2.69 -4.75 17.51
CA ALA A 6 -3.11 -3.95 16.37
C ALA A 6 -1.96 -3.08 15.83
N GLN A 7 -1.17 -2.49 16.72
CA GLN A 7 0.01 -1.72 16.34
C GLN A 7 1.07 -2.59 15.64
N GLN A 8 1.33 -3.80 16.14
CA GLN A 8 2.28 -4.72 15.49
C GLN A 8 1.83 -5.12 14.08
N ILE A 9 0.54 -5.42 13.90
CA ILE A 9 0.01 -5.70 12.55
C ILE A 9 0.13 -4.48 11.65
N TRP A 10 -0.14 -3.28 12.18
CA TRP A 10 0.06 -2.05 11.45
C TRP A 10 1.53 -1.85 11.03
N GLU A 11 2.51 -2.13 11.90
CA GLU A 11 3.93 -2.03 11.56
C GLU A 11 4.33 -2.96 10.41
N ILE A 12 3.79 -4.18 10.37
CA ILE A 12 3.99 -5.11 9.25
C ILE A 12 3.46 -4.50 7.94
N LEU A 13 2.25 -3.93 7.98
CA LEU A 13 1.64 -3.28 6.82
C LEU A 13 2.41 -2.03 6.39
N ALA A 14 2.86 -1.22 7.34
CA ALA A 14 3.64 0.00 7.10
C ALA A 14 4.98 -0.31 6.44
N ASN A 15 5.70 -1.33 6.92
CA ASN A 15 6.94 -1.79 6.31
C ASN A 15 6.72 -2.31 4.89
N ALA A 16 5.63 -3.06 4.67
CA ALA A 16 5.28 -3.53 3.33
C ALA A 16 5.00 -2.38 2.35
N ILE A 17 4.40 -1.28 2.80
CA ILE A 17 4.22 -0.07 1.98
C ILE A 17 5.58 0.50 1.58
N ASP A 18 6.53 0.59 2.51
CA ASP A 18 7.89 1.08 2.22
C ASP A 18 8.60 0.16 1.20
N GLU A 19 8.53 -1.16 1.38
CA GLU A 19 9.10 -2.13 0.45
C GLU A 19 8.51 -2.04 -0.96
N ILE A 20 7.22 -1.70 -1.09
CA ILE A 20 6.60 -1.44 -2.40
C ILE A 20 7.24 -0.22 -3.07
N TYR A 21 7.46 0.86 -2.31
CA TYR A 21 8.10 2.07 -2.82
C TYR A 21 9.60 1.87 -3.10
N ASN A 22 10.27 0.98 -2.37
CA ASN A 22 11.67 0.58 -2.61
C ASN A 22 11.83 -0.45 -3.74
N ARG A 23 10.78 -0.73 -4.52
CA ARG A 23 10.75 -1.70 -5.63
C ARG A 23 10.95 -3.17 -5.21
N ASN A 24 10.84 -3.49 -3.93
CA ASN A 24 10.98 -4.84 -3.38
C ASN A 24 9.64 -5.59 -3.24
N ALA A 25 8.60 -5.13 -3.93
CA ALA A 25 7.25 -5.71 -3.85
C ALA A 25 7.16 -7.21 -4.20
N SER A 26 8.14 -7.78 -4.90
CA SER A 26 8.19 -9.22 -5.22
C SER A 26 8.46 -10.11 -4.00
N GLN A 27 9.04 -9.55 -2.93
CA GLN A 27 9.39 -10.29 -1.71
C GLN A 27 8.23 -10.34 -0.70
N LEU A 28 7.12 -9.66 -0.99
CA LEU A 28 6.00 -9.52 -0.06
C LEU A 28 4.95 -10.62 -0.22
N SER A 29 4.53 -11.22 0.90
CA SER A 29 3.36 -12.10 0.95
C SER A 29 2.08 -11.27 1.01
N PHE A 30 1.52 -10.98 -0.14
CA PHE A 30 0.29 -10.19 -0.22
C PHE A 30 -0.94 -10.86 0.39
N GLU A 31 -0.99 -12.19 0.46
CA GLU A 31 -2.05 -12.91 1.19
C GLU A 31 -1.96 -12.62 2.69
N GLU A 32 -0.75 -12.61 3.23
CA GLU A 32 -0.50 -12.24 4.62
C GLU A 32 -0.84 -10.77 4.87
N LEU A 33 -0.43 -9.85 3.99
CA LEU A 33 -0.79 -8.43 4.09
C LEU A 33 -2.32 -8.22 4.05
N TYR A 34 -3.02 -8.94 3.18
CA TYR A 34 -4.49 -8.87 3.13
C TYR A 34 -5.13 -9.37 4.43
N ARG A 35 -4.69 -10.53 4.94
CA ARG A 35 -5.18 -11.09 6.21
C ARG A 35 -4.94 -10.13 7.37
N ASN A 36 -3.76 -9.51 7.41
CA ASN A 36 -3.38 -8.51 8.41
C ASN A 36 -4.29 -7.28 8.36
N ALA A 37 -4.50 -6.70 7.18
CA ALA A 37 -5.41 -5.57 7.01
C ALA A 37 -6.87 -5.93 7.35
N TYR A 38 -7.33 -7.11 6.93
CA TYR A 38 -8.66 -7.62 7.25
C TYR A 38 -8.86 -7.77 8.77
N ASN A 39 -7.88 -8.36 9.48
CA ASN A 39 -7.94 -8.54 10.93
C ASN A 39 -8.04 -7.20 11.67
N LEU A 40 -7.32 -6.16 11.23
CA LEU A 40 -7.44 -4.82 11.82
C LEU A 40 -8.85 -4.26 11.67
N VAL A 41 -9.43 -4.32 10.47
CA VAL A 41 -10.78 -3.82 10.21
C VAL A 41 -11.83 -4.64 10.98
N LEU A 42 -11.69 -5.96 11.00
CA LEU A 42 -12.59 -6.88 11.72
C LEU A 42 -12.63 -6.54 13.22
N HIS A 43 -11.49 -6.23 13.80
CA HIS A 43 -11.37 -5.86 15.21
C HIS A 43 -11.55 -4.36 15.49
N LYS A 44 -12.16 -3.61 14.57
CA LYS A 44 -12.52 -2.18 14.72
C LYS A 44 -11.31 -1.22 14.81
N HIS A 45 -10.13 -1.64 14.37
CA HIS A 45 -8.93 -0.80 14.24
C HIS A 45 -8.78 -0.23 12.81
N GLY A 46 -9.90 0.01 12.13
CA GLY A 46 -9.90 0.53 10.75
C GLY A 46 -9.40 1.97 10.63
N THR A 47 -9.60 2.79 11.67
CA THR A 47 -9.08 4.17 11.72
C THR A 47 -7.55 4.18 11.73
N LEU A 48 -6.93 3.35 12.57
CA LEU A 48 -5.47 3.16 12.61
C LEU A 48 -4.90 2.83 11.22
N LEU A 49 -5.55 1.90 10.52
CA LEU A 49 -5.14 1.53 9.17
C LEU A 49 -5.29 2.68 8.17
N TYR A 50 -6.44 3.37 8.17
CA TYR A 50 -6.70 4.47 7.24
C TYR A 50 -5.76 5.66 7.45
N ASP A 51 -5.64 6.11 8.69
CA ASP A 51 -4.81 7.25 9.08
C ASP A 51 -3.34 6.93 8.79
N GLY A 52 -2.88 5.74 9.19
CA GLY A 52 -1.50 5.30 8.97
C GLY A 52 -1.13 5.18 7.49
N VAL A 53 -2.02 4.63 6.65
CA VAL A 53 -1.79 4.55 5.19
C VAL A 53 -1.72 5.95 4.59
N THR A 54 -2.61 6.85 5.03
CA THR A 54 -2.68 8.23 4.55
C THR A 54 -1.40 9.00 4.92
N GLU A 55 -0.91 8.84 6.14
CA GLU A 55 0.34 9.44 6.60
C GLU A 55 1.54 8.91 5.81
N LYS A 56 1.66 7.59 5.66
CA LYS A 56 2.74 6.95 4.88
C LYS A 56 2.77 7.44 3.44
N LEU A 57 1.61 7.48 2.78
CA LEU A 57 1.49 7.96 1.40
C LEU A 57 1.88 9.44 1.28
N SER A 58 1.38 10.27 2.19
CA SER A 58 1.68 11.70 2.23
C SER A 58 3.17 11.95 2.42
N SER A 59 3.80 11.24 3.36
CA SER A 59 5.24 11.33 3.62
C SER A 59 6.06 10.92 2.39
N HIS A 60 5.70 9.81 1.74
CA HIS A 60 6.40 9.37 0.53
C HIS A 60 6.29 10.38 -0.62
N LEU A 61 5.09 10.94 -0.84
CA LEU A 61 4.87 11.96 -1.86
C LEU A 61 5.65 13.25 -1.55
N LEU A 62 5.66 13.69 -0.30
CA LEU A 62 6.41 14.89 0.11
C LEU A 62 7.92 14.70 -0.10
N ASN A 63 8.46 13.55 0.31
CA ASN A 63 9.87 13.21 0.08
C ASN A 63 10.21 13.18 -1.42
N THR A 64 9.28 12.68 -2.24
CA THR A 64 9.43 12.67 -3.69
C THR A 64 9.46 14.08 -4.26
N VAL A 65 8.54 14.96 -3.84
CA VAL A 65 8.52 16.38 -4.25
C VAL A 65 9.80 17.10 -3.84
N ASN A 66 10.29 16.89 -2.62
CA ASN A 66 11.54 17.50 -2.16
C ASN A 66 12.72 17.06 -3.02
N ARG A 67 12.81 15.76 -3.35
CA ARG A 67 13.86 15.26 -4.25
C ARG A 67 13.79 15.87 -5.64
N LEU A 68 12.58 16.12 -6.16
CA LEU A 68 12.38 16.75 -7.46
C LEU A 68 12.71 18.24 -7.45
N ALA A 69 12.52 18.92 -6.31
CA ALA A 69 12.83 20.34 -6.17
C ALA A 69 14.33 20.65 -6.29
N ASP A 70 15.21 19.68 -6.00
CA ASP A 70 16.66 19.81 -6.10
C ASP A 70 17.21 19.50 -7.51
N ILE A 71 16.36 19.18 -8.47
CA ILE A 71 16.77 18.78 -9.83
C ILE A 71 16.90 19.99 -10.74
N GLU A 72 17.95 19.99 -11.57
CA GLU A 72 18.12 20.98 -12.64
C GLU A 72 16.86 21.07 -13.52
N GLU A 73 16.42 22.31 -13.80
CA GLU A 73 15.18 22.62 -14.52
C GLU A 73 15.06 21.90 -15.88
N THR A 74 16.21 21.63 -16.53
CA THR A 74 16.30 20.94 -17.82
C THR A 74 15.95 19.45 -17.77
N LYS A 75 16.07 18.80 -16.60
CA LYS A 75 15.76 17.38 -16.38
C LYS A 75 14.51 17.17 -15.54
N LEU A 76 13.97 18.26 -14.98
CA LEU A 76 12.83 18.23 -14.07
C LEU A 76 11.60 17.56 -14.69
N LEU A 77 11.24 17.91 -15.93
CA LEU A 77 10.07 17.36 -16.61
C LEU A 77 10.19 15.85 -16.87
N ASP A 78 11.37 15.38 -17.25
CA ASP A 78 11.64 13.97 -17.49
C ASP A 78 11.58 13.16 -16.19
N GLU A 79 12.20 13.67 -15.12
CA GLU A 79 12.18 13.00 -13.81
C GLU A 79 10.77 13.00 -13.19
N MET A 80 10.00 14.09 -13.34
CA MET A 80 8.61 14.15 -12.92
C MET A 80 7.75 13.12 -13.66
N ALA A 81 7.90 13.00 -14.97
CA ALA A 81 7.17 12.03 -15.78
C ALA A 81 7.52 10.58 -15.38
N SER A 82 8.81 10.29 -15.17
CA SER A 82 9.29 8.98 -14.71
C SER A 82 8.72 8.63 -13.33
N THR A 83 8.88 9.54 -12.37
CA THR A 83 8.41 9.40 -10.99
C THR A 83 6.90 9.21 -10.92
N TRP A 84 6.13 9.95 -11.73
CA TRP A 84 4.68 9.77 -11.81
C TRP A 84 4.29 8.40 -12.37
N SER A 85 4.98 7.93 -13.41
CA SER A 85 4.77 6.59 -13.96
C SER A 85 5.01 5.50 -12.91
N GLU A 86 6.09 5.63 -12.13
CA GLU A 86 6.42 4.70 -11.04
C GLU A 86 5.36 4.72 -9.93
N HIS A 87 4.92 5.91 -9.52
CA HIS A 87 3.84 6.05 -8.56
C HIS A 87 2.55 5.35 -9.05
N GLN A 88 2.20 5.50 -10.33
CA GLN A 88 1.03 4.83 -10.93
C GLN A 88 1.17 3.29 -10.92
N VAL A 89 2.37 2.75 -11.08
CA VAL A 89 2.63 1.31 -10.97
C VAL A 89 2.49 0.84 -9.53
N SER A 90 3.08 1.55 -8.57
CA SER A 90 2.97 1.23 -7.14
C SER A 90 1.52 1.31 -6.65
N LYS A 91 0.80 2.37 -7.02
CA LYS A 91 -0.63 2.52 -6.73
C LYS A 91 -1.46 1.39 -7.36
N ARG A 92 -1.14 0.97 -8.60
CA ARG A 92 -1.77 -0.20 -9.23
C ARG A 92 -1.45 -1.50 -8.50
N LYS A 93 -0.25 -1.69 -7.94
CA LYS A 93 0.05 -2.87 -7.10
C LYS A 93 -0.76 -2.86 -5.80
N LEU A 94 -0.91 -1.68 -5.18
CA LEU A 94 -1.75 -1.48 -4.00
C LEU A 94 -3.25 -1.72 -4.30
N THR A 95 -3.75 -1.39 -5.51
CA THR A 95 -5.19 -1.51 -5.87
C THR A 95 -5.58 -2.75 -6.67
N LYS A 96 -4.75 -3.28 -7.58
CA LYS A 96 -5.12 -4.41 -8.46
C LYS A 96 -5.38 -5.71 -7.68
N ARG A 97 -4.81 -5.90 -6.48
CA ARG A 97 -5.11 -7.10 -5.66
C ARG A 97 -6.46 -7.05 -4.94
N GLN A 98 -7.07 -5.87 -4.78
CA GLN A 98 -8.43 -5.77 -4.26
C GLN A 98 -9.48 -6.33 -5.25
N ARG A 99 -9.21 -6.27 -6.56
CA ARG A 99 -10.14 -6.73 -7.61
C ARG A 99 -10.03 -8.22 -7.95
N GLN A 100 -8.84 -8.83 -7.91
CA GLN A 100 -8.69 -10.27 -8.18
C GLN A 100 -9.30 -11.15 -7.08
N HIS A 101 -9.31 -10.69 -5.81
CA HIS A 101 -9.89 -11.46 -4.70
C HIS A 101 -11.43 -11.38 -4.65
N ASN A 102 -12.04 -10.23 -4.98
CA ASN A 102 -13.51 -10.12 -5.10
C ASN A 102 -14.10 -11.09 -6.14
N HIS A 103 -13.34 -11.45 -7.19
CA HIS A 103 -13.79 -12.42 -8.19
C HIS A 103 -13.67 -13.88 -7.71
N SER A 104 -12.66 -14.21 -6.91
CA SER A 104 -12.49 -15.58 -6.36
C SER A 104 -13.53 -15.89 -5.27
N VAL A 105 -13.81 -14.93 -4.39
CA VAL A 105 -14.80 -15.10 -3.30
C VAL A 105 -16.24 -15.19 -3.83
N LEU A 106 -16.55 -14.55 -4.97
CA LEU A 106 -17.85 -14.67 -5.65
C LEU A 106 -18.07 -16.04 -6.32
N ILE A 107 -16.99 -16.77 -6.64
CA ILE A 107 -17.07 -18.09 -7.29
C ILE A 107 -17.16 -19.20 -6.23
N GLU A 108 -16.40 -19.11 -5.14
CA GLU A 108 -16.44 -20.09 -4.04
C GLU A 108 -17.77 -20.05 -3.27
N GLY A 109 -18.40 -18.87 -3.13
CA GLY A 109 -19.72 -18.73 -2.50
C GLY A 109 -20.90 -19.29 -3.29
N ARG A 110 -20.73 -19.70 -4.57
CA ARG A 110 -21.78 -20.33 -5.39
C ARG A 110 -21.77 -21.86 -5.38
N HIS A 111 -20.75 -22.48 -4.79
CA HIS A 111 -20.61 -23.94 -4.76
C HIS A 111 -21.07 -24.58 -3.43
N GLN A 112 -21.61 -23.80 -2.49
CA GLN A 112 -22.14 -24.28 -1.20
C GLN A 112 -23.64 -23.99 -0.99
N THR A 113 -24.39 -23.73 -2.06
CA THR A 113 -25.86 -23.62 -2.04
C THR A 113 -26.51 -24.59 -3.01
#